data_AF-J2ZSW0-F1
#
_entry.id   AF-J2ZSW0-F1
#
_cell.length_a   1.000
_cell.length_b   1.000
_cell.length_c   1.000
_cell.angle_alpha   90.00
_cell.angle_beta   90.00
_cell.angle_gamma   90.00
#
_symmetry.space_group_name_H-M   'P 1'
#
loop_
_entity.id
_entity.type
_entity.pdbx_description
1 polymer ?
#
loop_
_entity_poly.entity_id
_entity_poly.type
_entity_poly.pdbx_seq_one_letter_code
_entity_poly.pdbx_strand_id
1 'polypeptide(L)' 'MRIAIEERRWGPIENTSLVDDAADESVIENGCRYAALDQSVLDLIPCCR' A
#
# COMPACT_ATOMS: atom_id res chain seq x y z
N MET A 1 -3.61 -23.54 21.90
CA MET A 1 -4.40 -22.89 20.82
C MET A 1 -3.41 -22.34 19.81
N ARG A 2 -3.43 -22.83 18.55
CA ARG A 2 -2.56 -22.36 17.47
C ARG A 2 -3.47 -21.84 16.36
N ILE A 3 -3.40 -20.55 16.07
CA ILE A 3 -4.19 -19.93 14.99
C ILE A 3 -3.41 -20.16 13.70
N ALA A 4 -4.04 -20.84 12.73
CA ALA A 4 -3.50 -20.93 11.38
C ALA A 4 -3.74 -19.58 10.69
N ILE A 5 -2.67 -18.90 10.28
CA ILE A 5 -2.77 -17.72 9.43
C ILE A 5 -2.74 -18.23 7.99
N GLU A 6 -3.84 -18.05 7.28
CA GLU A 6 -3.94 -18.40 5.86
C GLU A 6 -3.20 -17.33 5.05
N GLU A 7 -2.15 -17.72 4.32
CA GLU A 7 -1.42 -16.78 3.47
C GLU A 7 -2.26 -16.42 2.24
N ARG A 8 -2.71 -15.16 2.16
CA ARG A 8 -3.35 -14.60 0.97
C ARG A 8 -2.29 -14.00 0.04
N ARG A 9 -2.43 -14.27 -1.26
CA ARG A 9 -1.69 -13.56 -2.31
C ARG A 9 -2.49 -12.33 -2.72
N TRP A 10 -1.87 -11.16 -2.59
CA TRP A 10 -2.51 -9.86 -2.82
C TRP A 10 -2.39 -9.36 -4.27
N GLY A 11 -1.68 -10.07 -5.14
CA GLY A 11 -1.39 -9.62 -6.50
C GLY A 11 -0.38 -8.46 -6.53
N PRO A 12 -0.17 -7.84 -7.70
CA PRO A 12 0.64 -6.63 -7.82
C PRO A 12 0.04 -5.47 -7.02
N ILE A 13 0.90 -4.57 -6.53
CA ILE A 13 0.45 -3.33 -5.87
C ILE A 13 0.09 -2.31 -6.95
N GLU A 14 -1.12 -1.74 -6.85
CA GLU A 14 -1.63 -0.71 -7.75
C GLU A 14 -2.03 0.54 -6.94
N ASN A 15 -1.41 1.69 -7.24
CA ASN A 15 -1.66 2.96 -6.53
C ASN A 15 -2.42 3.98 -7.39
N THR A 16 -2.99 3.57 -8.53
CA THR A 16 -3.62 4.46 -9.52
C THR A 16 -4.71 5.34 -8.92
N SER A 17 -5.57 4.77 -8.06
CA SER A 17 -6.64 5.51 -7.39
C SER A 17 -6.15 6.64 -6.47
N LEU A 18 -4.91 6.56 -5.94
CA LEU A 18 -4.34 7.61 -5.10
C LEU A 18 -3.84 8.80 -5.93
N VAL A 19 -3.51 8.58 -7.20
CA VAL A 19 -3.05 9.63 -8.12
C VAL A 19 -4.21 10.54 -8.51
N ASP A 20 -5.38 9.97 -8.76
CA ASP A 20 -6.59 10.73 -9.09
C ASP A 20 -7.05 11.60 -7.91
N ASP A 21 -7.01 11.06 -6.69
CA ASP A 21 -7.33 11.80 -5.46
C ASP A 21 -6.36 12.99 -5.21
N ALA A 22 -5.07 12.81 -5.57
CA ALA A 22 -4.06 13.87 -5.45
C ALA A 22 -4.24 14.97 -6.51
N ALA A 23 -4.81 14.64 -7.68
CA ALA A 23 -5.13 15.62 -8.72
C ALA A 23 -6.31 16.53 -8.33
N ASP A 24 -7.18 16.09 -7.42
CA ASP A 24 -8.30 16.86 -6.88
C ASP A 24 -7.90 17.79 -5.70
N GLU A 25 -6.59 17.99 -5.49
CA GLU A 25 -5.98 18.75 -4.37
C GLU A 25 -6.45 18.32 -2.97
N SER A 26 -7.10 17.15 -2.86
CA SER A 26 -7.60 16.62 -1.60
C SER A 26 -6.43 16.08 -0.77
N VAL A 27 -6.37 16.46 0.52
CA VAL A 27 -5.40 15.87 1.43
C VAL A 27 -5.83 14.43 1.71
N ILE A 28 -5.09 13.47 1.16
CA ILE A 28 -5.33 12.06 1.45
C ILE A 28 -4.84 11.79 2.87
N GLU A 29 -5.67 11.15 3.69
CA GLU A 29 -5.33 10.81 5.08
C GLU A 29 -4.59 9.44 5.17
N ASN A 30 -3.42 9.46 5.79
CA ASN A 30 -2.63 8.26 6.08
C ASN A 30 -3.34 7.37 7.12
N GLY A 31 -3.31 6.06 6.92
CA GLY A 31 -3.99 5.06 7.75
C GLY A 31 -5.44 4.77 7.35
N CYS A 32 -6.06 5.67 6.56
CA CYS A 32 -7.41 5.48 6.02
C CYS A 32 -7.37 5.00 4.56
N ARG A 33 -6.70 5.76 3.67
CA ARG A 33 -6.65 5.45 2.22
C ARG A 33 -5.31 4.90 1.74
N TYR A 34 -4.23 5.25 2.43
CA TYR A 34 -2.90 4.71 2.16
C TYR A 34 -2.15 4.50 3.46
N ALA A 35 -1.08 3.72 3.40
CA ALA A 35 -0.13 3.59 4.49
C ALA A 35 1.23 4.10 4.01
N ALA A 36 1.79 5.08 4.70
CA ALA A 36 3.18 5.46 4.51
C ALA A 36 4.08 4.31 5.01
N LEU A 37 4.96 3.82 4.14
CA LEU A 37 5.92 2.77 4.45
C LEU A 37 7.34 3.37 4.48
N ASP A 38 8.17 2.85 5.37
CA ASP A 38 9.60 3.16 5.35
C ASP A 38 10.24 2.68 4.04
N GLN A 39 11.24 3.43 3.56
CA GLN A 39 11.93 3.11 2.31
C GLN A 39 12.53 1.69 2.33
N SER A 40 13.06 1.25 3.48
CA SER A 40 13.60 -0.10 3.64
C SER A 40 12.56 -1.21 3.44
N VAL A 41 11.28 -0.93 3.68
CA VAL A 41 10.17 -1.85 3.44
C VAL A 41 9.76 -1.79 1.96
N LEU A 42 9.71 -0.58 1.39
CA LEU A 42 9.43 -0.41 -0.04
C LEU A 42 10.47 -1.10 -0.92
N ASP A 43 11.74 -1.10 -0.52
CA ASP A 43 12.83 -1.76 -1.25
C ASP A 43 12.70 -3.30 -1.31
N LEU A 44 11.92 -3.88 -0.40
CA LEU A 44 11.60 -5.31 -0.40
C LEU A 44 10.47 -5.65 -1.37
N ILE A 45 9.74 -4.65 -1.85
CA ILE A 45 8.65 -4.79 -2.82
C ILE A 45 9.27 -4.70 -4.23
N PRO A 46 9.20 -5.77 -5.04
CA PRO A 46 9.90 -5.83 -6.33
C PRO A 46 9.51 -4.76 -7.35
N CYS A 47 8.34 -4.11 -7.18
CA CYS A 47 7.78 -3.11 -8.08
C CYS A 47 8.13 -1.66 -7.72
N CYS A 48 8.91 -1.40 -6.65
CA CYS A 48 9.25 -0.05 -6.20
C CYS A 48 10.63 0.45 -6.66
N ARG A 49 11.22 -0.17 -7.69
CA ARG A 49 12.46 0.29 -8.36
C ARG A 49 12.19 0.88 -9.74
#